data_AF-X0PYV6-F1
#
_entry.id   AF-X0PYV6-F1
#
_cell.length_a   1.000
_cell.length_b   1.000
_cell.length_c   1.000
_cell.angle_alpha   90.00
_cell.angle_beta   90.00
_cell.angle_gamma   90.00
#
_symmetry.space_group_name_H-M   'P 1'
#
loop_
_entity.id
_entity.type
_entity.pdbx_description
1 polymer ?
#
loop_
_entity_poly.entity_id
_entity_poly.type
_entity_poly.pdbx_seq_one_letter_code
_entity_poly.pdbx_strand_id
1 'polypeptide(L)'
;MAAEQWCPAAAGVAVTVIMHTVDPATGRPRYLPPAEPTEWARTIFSTADTAHGYFLGAVDPHTGSHRHGQFAYRLYLDTDRQAIAVPRQVLTCPHYLLSAVAGREQITIPTTA
;
A
#
# COMPACT_ATOMS: atom_id res chain seq x y z
N MET A 1 -9.67 -11.07 30.56
CA MET A 1 -9.18 -10.56 29.27
C MET A 1 -10.34 -9.91 28.57
N ALA A 2 -10.30 -8.60 28.32
CA ALA A 2 -11.33 -7.96 27.51
C ALA A 2 -11.22 -8.53 26.09
N ALA A 3 -12.32 -9.06 25.55
CA ALA A 3 -12.38 -9.40 24.14
C ALA A 3 -12.03 -8.13 23.36
N GLU A 4 -11.03 -8.20 22.48
CA GLU A 4 -10.74 -7.08 21.57
C GLU A 4 -12.06 -6.68 20.92
N GLN A 5 -12.43 -5.41 21.11
CA GLN A 5 -13.72 -4.90 20.67
C GLN A 5 -13.83 -5.16 19.18
N TRP A 6 -14.86 -5.94 18.80
CA TRP A 6 -15.14 -6.28 17.43
C TRP A 6 -15.27 -4.98 16.63
N CYS A 7 -14.23 -4.65 15.87
CA CYS A 7 -14.29 -3.61 14.87
C CYS A 7 -14.97 -4.26 13.66
N PRO A 8 -16.24 -3.93 13.35
CA PRO A 8 -16.81 -4.38 12.09
C PRO A 8 -15.86 -3.92 10.99
N ALA A 9 -15.51 -4.81 10.08
CA ALA A 9 -14.84 -4.40 8.86
C ALA A 9 -15.86 -3.58 8.05
N ALA A 10 -15.98 -2.29 8.38
CA ALA A 10 -16.67 -1.31 7.54
C ALA A 10 -15.64 -0.61 6.66
N ALA A 11 -14.63 -1.32 6.16
CA ALA A 11 -13.92 -0.83 4.98
C ALA A 11 -14.92 -0.93 3.83
N GLY A 12 -15.68 0.13 3.57
CA GLY A 12 -16.62 0.19 2.46
C GLY A 12 -15.86 0.09 1.14
N VAL A 13 -14.67 0.71 1.07
CA VAL A 13 -13.85 0.78 -0.14
C VAL A 13 -12.37 0.66 0.20
N ALA A 14 -11.64 -0.15 -0.57
CA ALA A 14 -10.19 -0.12 -0.60
C ALA A 14 -9.73 0.50 -1.93
N VAL A 15 -9.01 1.62 -1.85
CA VAL A 15 -8.39 2.26 -3.02
C VAL A 15 -7.00 1.68 -3.18
N THR A 16 -6.77 1.02 -4.31
CA THR A 16 -5.48 0.41 -4.63
C THR A 16 -4.80 1.20 -5.74
N VAL A 17 -3.58 1.67 -5.50
CA VAL A 17 -2.72 2.25 -6.52
C VAL A 17 -1.64 1.24 -6.84
N ILE A 18 -1.61 0.78 -8.09
CA ILE A 18 -0.58 -0.12 -8.60
C ILE A 18 0.28 0.67 -9.58
N MET A 19 1.57 0.74 -9.28
CA MET A 19 2.54 1.40 -10.13
C MET A 19 3.51 0.37 -10.68
N HIS A 20 3.68 0.38 -11.99
CA HIS A 20 4.66 -0.44 -12.67
C HIS A 20 5.42 0.42 -13.67
N THR A 21 6.71 0.16 -13.81
CA THR A 21 7.51 0.76 -14.88
C THR A 21 7.72 -0.29 -15.93
N VAL A 22 7.48 0.08 -17.19
CA VAL A 22 7.78 -0.79 -18.33
C VAL A 22 8.91 -0.19 -19.13
N ASP A 23 9.74 -1.07 -19.68
CA ASP A 23 10.66 -0.71 -20.74
C ASP A 23 9.85 -0.31 -21.99
N PRO A 24 10.07 0.88 -22.57
CA PRO A 24 9.23 1.39 -23.65
C PRO A 24 9.41 0.61 -24.96
N ALA A 25 10.52 -0.09 -25.14
CA ALA A 25 10.80 -0.86 -26.35
C ALA A 25 10.22 -2.28 -26.30
N THR A 26 10.18 -2.89 -25.11
CA THR A 26 9.80 -4.30 -24.93
C THR A 26 8.50 -4.50 -24.15
N GLY A 27 7.97 -3.45 -23.51
CA GLY A 27 6.80 -3.51 -22.64
C GLY A 27 7.02 -4.32 -21.36
N ARG A 28 8.26 -4.76 -21.07
CA ARG A 28 8.56 -5.62 -19.93
C ARG A 28 8.71 -4.80 -18.64
N PRO A 29 8.27 -5.32 -17.48
CA PRO A 29 8.46 -4.64 -16.20
C PRO A 29 9.94 -4.39 -15.90
N ARG A 30 10.27 -3.16 -15.51
CA ARG A 30 11.59 -2.71 -15.06
C ARG A 30 11.53 -2.32 -13.58
N TYR A 31 12.64 -2.50 -12.87
CA TYR A 31 12.76 -2.00 -11.50
C TYR A 31 12.66 -0.47 -11.47
N LEU A 32 11.86 0.05 -10.54
CA LEU A 32 11.68 1.47 -10.31
C LEU A 32 12.28 1.83 -8.94
N PRO A 33 13.05 2.92 -8.81
CA PRO A 33 13.48 3.42 -7.50
C PRO A 33 12.23 3.78 -6.67
N PRO A 34 12.13 3.39 -5.39
CA PRO A 34 10.88 3.54 -4.62
C PRO A 34 10.47 4.99 -4.32
N ALA A 35 11.39 5.95 -4.41
CA ALA A 35 11.16 7.34 -4.02
C ALA A 35 10.09 8.03 -4.88
N GLU A 36 10.19 7.93 -6.20
CA GLU A 36 9.24 8.56 -7.13
C GLU A 36 7.82 7.95 -7.02
N PRO A 37 7.65 6.61 -6.97
CA PRO A 37 6.36 5.98 -6.77
C PRO A 37 5.59 6.37 -5.53
N THR A 38 6.34 6.56 -4.45
CA THR A 38 5.78 6.84 -3.15
C THR A 38 5.18 8.24 -3.12
N GLU A 39 5.79 9.22 -3.80
CA GLU A 39 5.25 10.57 -3.91
C GLU A 39 3.99 10.64 -4.79
N TRP A 40 3.95 9.84 -5.86
CA TRP A 40 2.75 9.72 -6.71
C TRP A 40 1.59 9.09 -5.94
N ALA A 41 1.83 8.00 -5.22
CA ALA A 41 0.82 7.37 -4.37
C ALA A 41 0.31 8.32 -3.28
N ARG A 42 1.22 9.09 -2.64
CA ARG A 42 0.84 10.14 -1.68
C ARG A 42 -0.04 11.20 -2.31
N THR A 43 0.32 11.67 -3.51
CA THR A 43 -0.46 12.69 -4.22
C THR A 43 -1.86 12.20 -4.55
N ILE A 44 -2.02 10.92 -4.90
CA ILE A 44 -3.34 10.32 -5.12
C ILE A 44 -4.14 10.24 -3.81
N PHE A 45 -3.49 9.81 -2.72
CA PHE A 45 -4.15 9.65 -1.42
C PHE A 45 -4.42 10.96 -0.68
N SER A 46 -3.77 12.07 -1.04
CA SER A 46 -3.97 13.37 -0.40
C SER A 46 -5.36 13.95 -0.57
N THR A 47 -6.10 13.45 -1.57
CA THR A 47 -7.51 13.80 -1.79
C THR A 47 -8.46 13.24 -0.73
N ALA A 48 -8.02 12.23 0.04
CA ALA A 48 -8.81 11.59 1.09
C ALA A 48 -8.19 11.83 2.47
N ASP A 49 -6.95 11.41 2.68
CA ASP A 49 -6.08 11.66 3.84
C ASP A 49 -4.81 10.81 3.65
N THR A 50 -3.63 11.44 3.76
CA THR A 50 -2.35 10.73 3.54
C THR A 50 -1.87 9.96 4.78
N ALA A 51 -2.41 10.23 5.97
CA ALA A 51 -1.94 9.63 7.22
C ALA A 51 -2.17 8.10 7.26
N HIS A 52 -3.13 7.59 6.49
CA HIS A 52 -3.57 6.20 6.49
C HIS A 52 -3.27 5.45 5.18
N GLY A 53 -2.44 6.02 4.32
CA GLY A 53 -1.98 5.29 3.13
C GLY A 53 -0.90 4.25 3.49
N TYR A 54 -0.95 3.10 2.84
CA TYR A 54 -0.05 1.98 3.08
C TYR A 54 0.74 1.62 1.81
N PHE A 55 2.04 1.37 1.97
CA PHE A 55 2.89 0.69 0.99
C PHE A 55 2.90 -0.81 1.26
N LEU A 56 2.58 -1.59 0.23
CA LEU A 56 2.45 -3.05 0.32
C LEU A 56 3.68 -3.78 -0.21
N GLY A 57 4.64 -3.08 -0.83
CA GLY A 57 5.79 -3.72 -1.46
C GLY A 57 5.55 -4.08 -2.92
N ALA A 58 6.48 -4.90 -3.44
CA ALA A 58 6.43 -5.44 -4.79
C ALA A 58 5.55 -6.70 -4.83
N VAL A 59 4.25 -6.52 -4.60
CA VAL A 59 3.28 -7.61 -4.48
C VAL A 59 2.00 -7.33 -5.27
N ASP A 60 1.25 -8.38 -5.53
CA ASP A 60 -0.16 -8.36 -5.89
C ASP A 60 -0.97 -7.97 -4.63
N PRO A 61 -1.74 -6.88 -4.66
CA PRO A 61 -2.44 -6.38 -3.47
C PRO A 61 -3.62 -7.25 -3.03
N HIS A 62 -4.06 -8.22 -3.85
CA HIS A 62 -5.16 -9.13 -3.52
C HIS A 62 -4.65 -10.47 -3.03
N THR A 63 -3.56 -10.98 -3.60
CA THR A 63 -3.02 -12.30 -3.26
C THR A 63 -1.78 -12.25 -2.38
N GLY A 64 -1.13 -11.10 -2.25
CA GLY A 64 0.18 -10.95 -1.58
C GLY A 64 1.35 -11.56 -2.36
N SER A 65 1.13 -12.12 -3.55
CA SER A 65 2.17 -12.76 -4.35
C SER A 65 3.17 -11.73 -4.89
N HIS A 66 4.46 -12.04 -4.85
CA HIS A 66 5.49 -11.12 -5.35
C HIS A 66 5.32 -10.78 -6.85
N ARG A 67 5.47 -9.50 -7.19
CA ARG A 67 5.36 -8.94 -8.54
C ARG A 67 6.57 -8.06 -8.85
N HIS A 68 7.45 -8.55 -9.70
CA HIS A 68 8.66 -7.81 -10.10
C HIS A 68 8.31 -6.55 -10.90
N GLY A 69 8.98 -5.43 -10.60
CA GLY A 69 8.80 -4.15 -11.31
C GLY A 69 7.47 -3.45 -11.01
N GLN A 70 6.78 -3.90 -9.96
CA GLN A 70 5.52 -3.34 -9.49
C GLN A 70 5.67 -2.87 -8.04
N PHE A 71 4.98 -1.80 -7.68
CA PHE A 71 4.71 -1.43 -6.31
C PHE A 71 3.20 -1.26 -6.11
N ALA A 72 2.71 -1.81 -5.00
CA ALA A 72 1.32 -1.67 -4.60
C ALA A 72 1.19 -0.74 -3.39
N TYR A 73 0.18 0.10 -3.44
CA TYR A 73 -0.21 0.99 -2.35
C TYR A 73 -1.70 0.85 -2.10
N ARG A 74 -2.11 1.04 -0.84
CA ARG A 74 -3.50 0.87 -0.45
C ARG A 74 -3.94 1.91 0.56
N LEU A 75 -5.14 2.43 0.35
CA LEU A 75 -5.86 3.25 1.31
C LEU A 75 -7.20 2.58 1.61
N TYR A 76 -7.55 2.51 2.88
CA TYR A 76 -8.82 1.96 3.33
C TYR A 76 -9.74 3.10 3.73
N LEU A 77 -10.97 3.06 3.21
CA LEU A 77 -11.99 4.05 3.49
C LEU A 77 -13.20 3.37 4.15
N ASP A 78 -13.79 4.06 5.11
CA ASP A 78 -15.08 3.66 5.66
C ASP A 78 -16.26 3.96 4.71
N THR A 79 -17.47 3.65 5.16
CA THR A 79 -18.72 3.93 4.43
C THR A 79 -18.95 5.42 4.15
N ASP A 80 -18.39 6.31 4.97
CA ASP A 80 -18.47 7.77 4.83
C ASP A 80 -17.26 8.34 4.05
N ARG A 81 -16.49 7.46 3.42
CA ARG A 81 -15.27 7.76 2.65
C ARG A 81 -14.17 8.41 3.48
N GLN A 82 -14.18 8.23 4.80
CA GLN A 82 -13.09 8.67 5.67
C GLN A 82 -11.99 7.62 5.69
N ALA A 83 -10.74 8.09 5.72
CA ALA A 83 -9.61 7.18 5.80
C ALA A 83 -9.55 6.49 7.17
N ILE A 84 -9.35 5.17 7.13
CA ILE A 84 -9.24 4.33 8.33
C ILE A 84 -7.94 3.57 8.33
N ALA A 85 -7.50 3.16 9.52
CA ALA A 85 -6.40 2.23 9.66
C ALA A 85 -6.72 0.88 8.98
N VAL A 86 -5.68 0.18 8.52
CA VAL A 86 -5.81 -1.15 7.91
C VAL A 86 -6.58 -2.09 8.86
N PRO A 87 -7.70 -2.68 8.42
CA PRO A 87 -8.40 -3.67 9.23
C PRO A 87 -7.51 -4.91 9.42
N ARG A 88 -7.35 -5.37 10.67
CA ARG A 88 -6.50 -6.54 10.97
C ARG A 88 -6.96 -7.80 10.21
N GLN A 89 -8.24 -7.90 9.89
CA GLN A 89 -8.84 -9.01 9.16
C GLN A 89 -8.39 -9.11 7.69
N VAL A 90 -7.84 -8.03 7.11
CA VAL A 90 -7.38 -7.99 5.70
C VAL A 90 -5.86 -8.01 5.58
N LEU A 91 -5.14 -8.17 6.70
CA LEU A 91 -3.68 -8.30 6.71
C LEU A 91 -3.25 -9.69 6.22
N THR A 92 -3.21 -9.86 4.91
CA THR A 92 -2.65 -11.06 4.25
C THR A 92 -1.26 -10.80 3.66
N CYS A 93 -0.84 -9.53 3.60
CA CYS A 93 0.40 -9.05 3.02
C CYS A 93 0.97 -7.88 3.85
N PRO A 94 2.26 -7.54 3.71
CA PRO A 94 2.84 -6.44 4.48
C PRO A 94 2.14 -5.11 4.19
N HIS A 95 1.91 -4.32 5.24
CA HIS A 95 1.33 -2.98 5.16
C HIS A 95 2.23 -2.02 5.95
N TYR A 96 3.02 -1.24 5.24
CA TYR A 96 3.89 -0.21 5.83
C TYR A 96 3.23 1.15 5.69
N LEU A 97 3.05 1.89 6.78
CA LEU A 97 2.51 3.25 6.70
C LEU A 97 3.37 4.11 5.78
N LEU A 98 2.74 4.78 4.82
CA LEU A 98 3.43 5.62 3.84
C LEU A 98 4.24 6.75 4.51
N SER A 99 3.74 7.29 5.61
CA SER A 99 4.45 8.30 6.42
C SER A 99 5.76 7.77 7.02
N ALA A 100 5.83 6.48 7.34
CA ALA A 100 7.03 5.83 7.89
C ALA A 100 8.08 5.47 6.83
N VAL A 101 7.67 5.48 5.56
CA VAL A 101 8.48 5.09 4.41
C VAL A 101 8.91 6.29 3.57
N ALA A 102 8.26 7.45 3.80
CA ALA A 102 8.59 8.72 3.19
C ALA A 102 10.06 9.13 3.39
N GLY A 103 10.71 9.63 2.33
CA GLY A 103 12.10 10.10 2.36
C GLY A 103 13.17 9.01 2.41
N ARG A 104 12.79 7.72 2.35
CA ARG A 104 13.75 6.62 2.23
C ARG A 104 14.05 6.34 0.76
N GLU A 105 15.31 6.48 0.36
CA GLU A 105 15.78 6.11 -0.98
C GLU A 105 15.60 4.61 -1.29
N GLN A 106 15.57 3.79 -0.23
CA GLN A 106 15.27 2.36 -0.29
C GLN A 106 14.28 1.98 0.81
N ILE A 107 13.24 1.25 0.43
CA ILE A 107 12.29 0.68 1.37
C ILE A 107 12.82 -0.70 1.77
N THR A 108 13.59 -0.76 2.84
CA THR A 108 14.05 -2.04 3.40
C THR A 108 12.88 -2.71 4.10
N ILE A 109 12.31 -3.72 3.46
CA ILE A 109 11.33 -4.63 4.06
C ILE A 109 12.13 -5.50 5.04
N PRO A 110 11.85 -5.46 6.36
CA PRO A 110 12.50 -6.37 7.29
C PRO A 110 12.05 -7.80 6.97
N THR A 111 12.95 -8.58 6.36
CA THR A 111 12.76 -10.01 6.20
C THR A 111 12.91 -10.65 7.57
N THR A 112 11.83 -11.16 8.15
CA THR A 112 11.93 -12.06 9.31
C THR A 112 12.41 -13.41 8.78
N ALA A 113 13.61 -13.80 9.18
CA ALA A 113 14.20 -15.11 8.89
C ALA A 113 13.51 -16.23 9.67
#